data_AF-A0A0C7NKA3-F1
#
_entry.id   AF-A0A0C7NKA3-F1
#
_cell.length_a   1.000
_cell.length_b   1.000
_cell.length_c   1.000
_cell.angle_alpha   90.00
_cell.angle_beta   90.00
_cell.angle_gamma   90.00
#
_symmetry.space_group_name_H-M   'P 1'
#
loop_
_entity.id
_entity.type
_entity.pdbx_description
1 polymer ?
#
loop_
_entity_poly.entity_id
_entity_poly.type
_entity_poly.pdbx_seq_one_letter_code
_entity_poly.pdbx_strand_id
1 'polypeptide(L)'
;MILFPKLEYFYYDTSNYTNTSLDTWRRECRICSPEMVDVYFKLALPKGSFSQKEIYEILELGNNSELFSNRLLKLKEEGRIIFFLDRLEDYTVKDIPEENIEPIISSLMDVGDLIIKKGGLFSGTDSSIFRIVHKLLHRFKDQEIRFNIIKRAIEHAKRSLYIIVFEVGELEGECDKHASKESSITDGNLTVNSEQLEELKNLVCRKIETWADNGGLAEHLQMDYILYYWKVWGDIEKVDSFVRNMIKDDIGLINFVSRFLNHNIFYYREGTDTRLKMNLEIIKEFVDLEEIEPRIREIYSSDIEKLDEQQRKAIELLLDTYDGKIKENF
;
A
#
# COMPACT_ATOMS: atom_id res chain seq x y z
N MET A 1 35.05 11.52 -16.19
CA MET A 1 33.88 10.68 -15.86
C MET A 1 34.34 9.60 -14.90
N ILE A 2 33.86 9.59 -13.66
CA ILE A 2 34.24 8.59 -12.66
C ILE A 2 33.30 7.40 -12.80
N LEU A 3 33.86 6.20 -13.04
CA LEU A 3 33.10 4.97 -13.24
C LEU A 3 32.57 4.36 -11.93
N PHE A 4 33.23 4.64 -10.81
CA PHE A 4 32.85 4.12 -9.48
C PHE A 4 32.87 5.25 -8.44
N PRO A 5 31.92 6.19 -8.50
CA PRO A 5 31.83 7.35 -7.61
C PRO A 5 31.91 6.98 -6.12
N LYS A 6 31.28 5.87 -5.70
CA LYS A 6 31.36 5.38 -4.31
C LYS A 6 32.78 5.07 -3.82
N LEU A 7 33.75 4.84 -4.71
CA LEU A 7 35.15 4.67 -4.30
C LEU A 7 35.74 5.99 -3.78
N GLU A 8 35.26 7.15 -4.25
CA GLU A 8 35.73 8.45 -3.77
C GLU A 8 35.45 8.65 -2.28
N TYR A 9 34.41 8.02 -1.73
CA TYR A 9 34.13 8.04 -0.30
C TYR A 9 35.32 7.47 0.50
N PHE A 10 35.92 6.37 0.02
CA PHE A 10 37.07 5.74 0.66
C PHE A 10 38.37 6.53 0.47
N TYR A 11 38.51 7.27 -0.63
CA TYR A 11 39.76 7.97 -0.97
C TYR A 11 39.80 9.44 -0.53
N TYR A 12 38.64 10.09 -0.44
CA TYR A 12 38.57 11.55 -0.30
C TYR A 12 37.61 12.02 0.81
N ASP A 13 36.95 11.12 1.56
CA ASP A 13 36.10 11.40 2.74
C ASP A 13 35.11 12.58 2.55
N THR A 14 34.62 12.77 1.32
CA THR A 14 33.89 14.00 0.92
C THR A 14 32.62 13.74 0.12
N SER A 15 32.25 12.49 -0.17
CA SER A 15 31.10 12.19 -1.05
C SER A 15 29.96 11.46 -0.34
N ASN A 16 28.98 12.23 0.14
CA ASN A 16 27.67 11.72 0.56
C ASN A 16 26.76 11.60 -0.67
N TYR A 17 26.77 10.45 -1.34
CA TYR A 17 25.81 10.16 -2.41
C TYR A 17 24.43 9.89 -1.82
N THR A 18 23.42 10.61 -2.30
CA THR A 18 22.02 10.48 -1.86
C THR A 18 21.27 9.42 -2.67
N ASN A 19 20.06 9.03 -2.23
CA ASN A 19 19.18 8.14 -3.02
C ASN A 19 18.93 8.67 -4.44
N THR A 20 18.81 9.99 -4.62
CA THR A 20 18.68 10.62 -5.95
C THR A 20 19.86 10.33 -6.88
N SER A 21 21.06 10.12 -6.32
CA SER A 21 22.24 9.72 -7.09
C SER A 21 22.09 8.28 -7.59
N LEU A 22 21.54 7.38 -6.78
CA LEU A 22 21.28 5.98 -7.16
C LEU A 22 20.23 5.88 -8.27
N ASP A 23 19.10 6.57 -8.11
CA ASP A 23 18.02 6.63 -9.10
C ASP A 23 18.57 7.09 -10.48
N THR A 24 19.37 8.15 -10.47
CA THR A 24 20.00 8.70 -11.68
C THR A 24 20.95 7.71 -12.34
N TRP A 25 21.82 7.05 -11.56
CA TRP A 25 22.77 6.08 -12.10
C TRP A 25 22.07 4.87 -12.71
N ARG A 26 21.00 4.39 -12.08
CA ARG A 26 20.21 3.27 -12.55
C ARG A 26 19.43 3.64 -13.82
N ARG A 27 18.79 4.81 -13.86
CA ARG A 27 18.13 5.37 -15.06
C ARG A 27 19.06 5.46 -16.26
N GLU A 28 20.25 6.03 -16.04
CA GLU A 28 21.25 6.26 -17.09
C GLU A 28 22.10 5.02 -17.40
N CYS A 29 21.73 3.86 -16.85
CA CYS A 29 22.43 2.59 -17.06
C CYS A 29 23.94 2.68 -16.73
N ARG A 30 24.32 3.49 -15.74
CA ARG A 30 25.73 3.67 -15.36
C ARG A 30 26.25 2.42 -14.66
N ILE A 31 27.48 2.02 -14.99
CA ILE A 31 28.15 0.84 -14.39
C ILE A 31 28.26 0.90 -12.86
N CYS A 32 28.16 2.08 -12.25
CA CYS A 32 28.18 2.26 -10.79
C CYS A 32 26.85 1.96 -10.08
N SER A 33 25.75 1.79 -10.81
CA SER A 33 24.49 1.35 -10.20
C SER A 33 24.65 -0.12 -9.75
N PRO A 34 24.35 -0.46 -8.49
CA PRO A 34 24.42 -1.83 -7.99
C PRO A 34 23.68 -2.84 -8.88
N GLU A 35 22.54 -2.44 -9.45
CA GLU A 35 21.73 -3.29 -10.34
C GLU A 35 22.32 -3.43 -11.74
N MET A 36 23.11 -2.44 -12.20
CA MET A 36 23.70 -2.43 -13.54
C MET A 36 25.10 -3.06 -13.58
N VAL A 37 25.85 -3.06 -12.46
CA VAL A 37 27.16 -3.71 -12.36
C VAL A 37 27.11 -5.13 -12.94
N ASP A 38 26.18 -5.94 -12.45
CA ASP A 38 26.05 -7.34 -12.86
C ASP A 38 25.72 -7.49 -14.35
N VAL A 39 24.96 -6.55 -14.94
CA VAL A 39 24.66 -6.57 -16.39
C VAL A 39 25.94 -6.43 -17.21
N TYR A 40 26.83 -5.51 -16.83
CA TYR A 40 28.07 -5.27 -17.56
C TYR A 40 29.12 -6.37 -17.35
N PHE A 41 29.20 -6.94 -16.15
CA PHE A 41 30.22 -7.95 -15.83
C PHE A 41 29.78 -9.39 -16.12
N LYS A 42 28.50 -9.72 -15.95
CA LYS A 42 27.95 -11.05 -16.21
C LYS A 42 27.32 -11.18 -17.61
N LEU A 43 27.17 -10.06 -18.33
CA LEU A 43 26.50 -10.00 -19.65
C LEU A 43 25.09 -10.62 -19.63
N ALA A 44 24.42 -10.52 -18.49
CA ALA A 44 23.10 -11.11 -18.25
C ALA A 44 22.19 -10.10 -17.56
N LEU A 45 20.94 -10.03 -18.03
CA LEU A 45 19.90 -9.22 -17.41
C LEU A 45 19.32 -9.96 -16.20
N PRO A 46 19.17 -9.31 -15.03
CA PRO A 46 18.45 -9.90 -13.90
C PRO A 46 17.04 -10.33 -14.31
N LYS A 47 16.56 -11.44 -13.76
CA LYS A 47 15.19 -11.91 -14.02
C LYS A 47 14.19 -10.84 -13.59
N GLY A 48 13.28 -10.46 -14.49
CA GLY A 48 12.29 -9.40 -14.23
C GLY A 48 12.78 -7.98 -14.53
N SER A 49 14.03 -7.80 -14.96
CA SER A 49 14.54 -6.49 -15.39
C SER A 49 13.82 -5.95 -16.63
N PHE A 50 13.94 -4.64 -16.83
CA PHE A 50 13.38 -3.93 -17.98
C PHE A 50 14.51 -3.35 -18.81
N SER A 51 14.41 -3.48 -20.13
CA SER A 51 15.24 -2.66 -21.02
C SER A 51 14.77 -1.19 -20.94
N GLN A 52 15.68 -0.25 -21.21
CA GLN A 52 15.31 1.17 -21.24
C GLN A 52 14.21 1.45 -22.29
N LYS A 53 14.27 0.77 -23.44
CA LYS A 53 13.24 0.85 -24.50
C LYS A 53 11.87 0.42 -23.98
N GLU A 54 11.82 -0.70 -23.27
CA GLU A 54 10.57 -1.23 -22.71
C GLU A 54 9.94 -0.27 -21.68
N ILE A 55 10.75 0.39 -20.83
CA ILE A 55 10.23 1.41 -19.92
C ILE A 55 9.61 2.57 -20.71
N TYR A 56 10.31 3.11 -21.71
CA TYR A 56 9.78 4.22 -22.51
C TYR A 56 8.49 3.82 -23.24
N GLU A 57 8.40 2.62 -23.81
CA GLU A 57 7.15 2.12 -24.42
C GLU A 57 5.98 2.08 -23.43
N ILE A 58 6.23 1.78 -22.15
CA ILE A 58 5.19 1.83 -21.10
C ILE A 58 4.85 3.27 -20.73
N LEU A 59 5.84 4.16 -20.61
CA LEU A 59 5.62 5.58 -20.30
C LEU A 59 4.87 6.33 -21.40
N GLU A 60 5.02 5.93 -22.66
CA GLU A 60 4.27 6.47 -23.80
C GLU A 60 2.75 6.25 -23.66
N LEU A 61 2.33 5.19 -22.96
CA LEU A 61 0.92 4.94 -22.63
C LEU A 61 0.41 5.86 -21.51
N GLY A 62 1.28 6.58 -20.83
CA GLY A 62 0.97 7.42 -19.67
C GLY A 62 0.11 8.65 -19.98
N ASN A 63 -0.19 8.94 -21.25
CA ASN A 63 -1.16 9.98 -21.61
C ASN A 63 -2.63 9.52 -21.51
N ASN A 64 -2.86 8.23 -21.29
CA ASN A 64 -4.18 7.63 -21.20
C ASN A 64 -4.26 6.70 -19.99
N SER A 65 -5.09 7.08 -19.02
CA SER A 65 -5.19 6.36 -17.75
C SER A 65 -5.63 4.90 -17.92
N GLU A 66 -6.53 4.61 -18.86
CA GLU A 66 -7.01 3.24 -19.07
C GLU A 66 -5.97 2.36 -19.75
N LEU A 67 -5.24 2.88 -20.74
CA LEU A 67 -4.14 2.14 -21.38
C LEU A 67 -3.01 1.85 -20.38
N PHE A 68 -2.65 2.84 -19.56
CA PHE A 68 -1.63 2.68 -18.53
C PHE A 68 -2.08 1.67 -17.46
N SER A 69 -3.31 1.78 -16.96
CA SER A 69 -3.91 0.82 -16.01
C SER A 69 -3.87 -0.62 -16.54
N ASN A 70 -4.27 -0.84 -17.79
CA ASN A 70 -4.23 -2.16 -18.41
C ASN A 70 -2.80 -2.70 -18.53
N ARG A 71 -1.81 -1.82 -18.79
CA ARG A 71 -0.41 -2.24 -18.80
C ARG A 71 0.08 -2.63 -17.40
N LEU A 72 -0.30 -1.90 -16.34
CA LEU A 72 0.04 -2.24 -14.96
C LEU A 72 -0.53 -3.61 -14.56
N LEU A 73 -1.79 -3.89 -14.92
CA LEU A 73 -2.42 -5.18 -14.65
C LEU A 73 -1.70 -6.32 -15.40
N LYS A 74 -1.34 -6.11 -16.67
CA LYS A 74 -0.57 -7.09 -17.43
C LYS A 74 0.82 -7.34 -16.82
N LEU A 75 1.50 -6.30 -16.33
CA LEU A 75 2.78 -6.44 -15.64
C LEU A 75 2.66 -7.24 -14.35
N LYS A 76 1.53 -7.13 -13.65
CA LYS A 76 1.24 -7.95 -12.47
C LYS A 76 1.06 -9.43 -12.87
N GLU A 77 0.32 -9.72 -13.93
CA GLU A 77 0.18 -11.08 -14.47
C GLU A 77 1.53 -11.69 -14.90
N GLU A 78 2.42 -10.88 -15.48
CA GLU A 78 3.79 -11.26 -15.83
C GLU A 78 4.71 -11.46 -14.61
N GLY A 79 4.26 -11.10 -13.40
CA GLY A 79 5.08 -11.14 -12.17
C GLY A 79 6.18 -10.07 -12.14
N ARG A 80 6.02 -8.98 -12.89
CA ARG A 80 7.03 -7.92 -13.09
C ARG A 80 6.66 -6.56 -12.51
N ILE A 81 5.47 -6.44 -11.91
CA ILE A 81 4.95 -5.16 -11.42
C ILE A 81 5.85 -4.48 -10.37
N ILE A 82 6.39 -5.24 -9.41
CA ILE A 82 7.26 -4.68 -8.36
C ILE A 82 8.50 -4.05 -8.98
N PHE A 83 9.16 -4.79 -9.90
CA PHE A 83 10.31 -4.28 -10.64
C PHE A 83 9.96 -3.06 -11.49
N PHE A 84 8.75 -3.01 -12.06
CA PHE A 84 8.32 -1.85 -12.83
C PHE A 84 8.11 -0.62 -11.95
N LEU A 85 7.45 -0.74 -10.81
CA LEU A 85 7.23 0.39 -9.89
C LEU A 85 8.56 0.93 -9.36
N ASP A 86 9.49 0.04 -8.98
CA ASP A 86 10.84 0.42 -8.61
C ASP A 86 11.54 1.19 -9.73
N ARG A 87 11.40 0.74 -10.98
CA ARG A 87 11.97 1.43 -12.14
C ARG A 87 11.28 2.75 -12.43
N LEU A 88 9.96 2.82 -12.33
CA LEU A 88 9.15 4.01 -12.60
C LEU A 88 9.57 5.18 -11.73
N GLU A 89 9.93 4.91 -10.47
CA GLU A 89 10.43 5.90 -9.52
C GLU A 89 11.61 6.73 -10.07
N ASP A 90 12.50 6.13 -10.88
CA ASP A 90 13.65 6.80 -11.49
C ASP A 90 13.30 7.86 -12.55
N TYR A 91 12.11 7.73 -13.16
CA TYR A 91 11.65 8.57 -14.28
C TYR A 91 10.73 9.70 -13.81
N THR A 92 10.32 9.70 -12.53
CA THR A 92 9.37 10.66 -11.96
C THR A 92 9.88 12.10 -12.03
N VAL A 93 11.19 12.33 -11.86
CA VAL A 93 11.79 13.67 -11.72
C VAL A 93 11.70 14.51 -13.00
N LYS A 94 11.85 13.91 -14.19
CA LYS A 94 11.96 14.68 -15.44
C LYS A 94 11.39 13.99 -16.68
N ASP A 95 11.55 12.68 -16.80
CA ASP A 95 11.30 11.97 -18.07
C ASP A 95 9.81 11.86 -18.43
N ILE A 96 8.92 11.90 -17.43
CA ILE A 96 7.46 11.87 -17.65
C ILE A 96 6.98 13.29 -18.03
N PRO A 97 6.30 13.50 -19.17
CA PRO A 97 5.69 14.80 -19.49
C PRO A 97 4.66 15.23 -18.44
N GLU A 98 4.53 16.53 -18.17
CA GLU A 98 3.62 17.02 -17.11
C GLU A 98 2.15 16.67 -17.41
N GLU A 99 1.76 16.68 -18.69
CA GLU A 99 0.44 16.29 -19.16
C GLU A 99 0.10 14.81 -18.90
N ASN A 100 1.11 13.96 -18.70
CA ASN A 100 0.95 12.54 -18.40
C ASN A 100 0.87 12.25 -16.90
N ILE A 101 1.18 13.22 -16.04
CA ILE A 101 1.23 13.00 -14.58
C ILE A 101 -0.15 12.62 -14.03
N GLU A 102 -1.17 13.41 -14.32
CA GLU A 102 -2.52 13.16 -13.81
C GLU A 102 -3.11 11.82 -14.30
N PRO A 103 -3.00 11.44 -15.60
CA PRO A 103 -3.45 10.12 -16.04
C PRO A 103 -2.69 8.96 -15.38
N ILE A 104 -1.36 9.09 -15.16
CA ILE A 104 -0.56 8.08 -14.45
C ILE A 104 -1.03 7.93 -13.00
N ILE A 105 -1.19 9.04 -12.27
CA ILE A 105 -1.67 9.03 -10.87
C ILE A 105 -3.08 8.41 -10.81
N SER A 106 -3.98 8.83 -11.70
CA SER A 106 -5.34 8.28 -11.77
C SER A 106 -5.33 6.77 -12.00
N SER A 107 -4.40 6.27 -12.81
CA SER A 107 -4.24 4.83 -13.05
C SER A 107 -3.77 4.10 -11.80
N LEU A 108 -2.73 4.61 -11.14
CA LEU A 108 -2.17 4.01 -9.92
C LEU A 108 -3.21 3.97 -8.80
N MET A 109 -4.01 5.03 -8.66
CA MET A 109 -5.08 5.13 -7.67
C MET A 109 -6.27 4.21 -8.00
N ASP A 110 -6.56 3.99 -9.29
CA ASP A 110 -7.68 3.13 -9.70
C ASP A 110 -7.35 1.64 -9.60
N VAL A 111 -6.16 1.19 -10.03
CA VAL A 111 -5.79 -0.24 -10.01
C VAL A 111 -4.84 -0.65 -8.88
N GLY A 112 -4.48 0.25 -7.98
CA GLY A 112 -3.53 0.01 -6.89
C GLY A 112 -3.81 -1.26 -6.09
N ASP A 113 -5.05 -1.47 -5.65
CA ASP A 113 -5.43 -2.65 -4.87
C ASP A 113 -5.30 -3.95 -5.66
N LEU A 114 -5.50 -3.87 -6.98
CA LEU A 114 -5.40 -5.02 -7.86
C LEU A 114 -3.95 -5.43 -8.10
N ILE A 115 -3.00 -4.50 -8.01
CA ILE A 115 -1.58 -4.75 -8.28
C ILE A 115 -0.73 -4.99 -7.03
N ILE A 116 -1.24 -4.63 -5.85
CA ILE A 116 -0.62 -4.97 -4.57
C ILE A 116 -0.59 -6.49 -4.37
N LYS A 117 0.56 -7.00 -3.92
CA LYS A 117 0.73 -8.42 -3.60
C LYS A 117 -0.06 -8.76 -2.33
N LYS A 118 -0.87 -9.82 -2.37
CA LYS A 118 -1.57 -10.34 -1.19
C LYS A 118 -0.56 -10.84 -0.15
N GLY A 119 -0.77 -10.51 1.14
CA GLY A 119 -0.15 -11.24 2.26
C GLY A 119 0.83 -10.48 3.16
N GLY A 120 0.58 -9.22 3.48
CA GLY A 120 1.29 -8.51 4.54
C GLY A 120 0.91 -7.02 4.57
N LEU A 121 0.79 -6.45 5.77
CA LEU A 121 0.80 -5.00 5.96
C LEU A 121 2.11 -4.48 5.32
N PHE A 122 2.04 -3.49 4.42
CA PHE A 122 3.18 -2.97 3.67
C PHE A 122 3.83 -4.00 2.74
N SER A 123 3.14 -4.32 1.65
CA SER A 123 3.66 -5.15 0.55
C SER A 123 4.91 -4.54 -0.13
N GLY A 124 5.25 -3.29 0.23
CA GLY A 124 6.26 -2.44 -0.40
C GLY A 124 5.75 -1.80 -1.69
N THR A 125 4.69 -2.36 -2.29
CA THR A 125 4.07 -1.88 -3.53
C THR A 125 3.22 -0.63 -3.25
N ASP A 126 2.45 -0.66 -2.17
CA ASP A 126 1.74 0.48 -1.56
C ASP A 126 2.66 1.69 -1.34
N SER A 127 3.76 1.50 -0.60
CA SER A 127 4.74 2.56 -0.36
C SER A 127 5.43 3.05 -1.64
N SER A 128 5.61 2.17 -2.63
CA SER A 128 6.19 2.55 -3.92
C SER A 128 5.21 3.40 -4.74
N ILE A 129 3.93 3.05 -4.74
CA ILE A 129 2.87 3.88 -5.37
C ILE A 129 2.85 5.25 -4.71
N PHE A 130 2.79 5.33 -3.38
CA PHE A 130 2.81 6.61 -2.65
C PHE A 130 4.05 7.45 -3.00
N ARG A 131 5.26 6.86 -2.98
CA ARG A 131 6.48 7.60 -3.36
C ARG A 131 6.43 8.12 -4.80
N ILE A 132 5.90 7.33 -5.73
CA ILE A 132 5.75 7.74 -7.14
C ILE A 132 4.75 8.89 -7.25
N VAL A 133 3.57 8.75 -6.64
CA VAL A 133 2.52 9.79 -6.64
C VAL A 133 3.06 11.08 -6.04
N HIS A 134 3.67 11.02 -4.86
CA HIS A 134 4.30 12.16 -4.20
C HIS A 134 5.37 12.83 -5.08
N LYS A 135 6.33 12.06 -5.63
CA LYS A 135 7.39 12.61 -6.52
C LYS A 135 6.82 13.27 -7.78
N LEU A 136 5.75 12.72 -8.36
CA LEU A 136 5.10 13.30 -9.54
C LEU A 136 4.33 14.57 -9.20
N LEU A 137 3.57 14.59 -8.09
CA LEU A 137 2.82 15.76 -7.65
C LEU A 137 3.75 16.95 -7.33
N HIS A 138 4.89 16.70 -6.68
CA HIS A 138 5.85 17.74 -6.32
C HIS A 138 6.63 18.35 -7.50
N ARG A 139 6.33 17.95 -8.73
CA ARG A 139 6.73 18.70 -9.93
C ARG A 139 5.89 19.95 -10.15
N PHE A 140 4.67 19.97 -9.64
CA PHE A 140 3.83 21.16 -9.62
C PHE A 140 4.14 21.96 -8.35
N LYS A 141 4.58 23.21 -8.54
CA LYS A 141 4.82 24.13 -7.40
C LYS A 141 3.53 24.51 -6.68
N ASP A 142 2.43 24.60 -7.42
CA ASP A 142 1.14 25.00 -6.90
C ASP A 142 0.46 23.84 -6.14
N GLN A 143 0.17 24.08 -4.86
CA GLN A 143 -0.54 23.13 -3.99
C GLN A 143 -1.95 22.84 -4.47
N GLU A 144 -2.63 23.84 -5.04
CA GLU A 144 -4.00 23.68 -5.53
C GLU A 144 -4.03 22.72 -6.74
N ILE A 145 -3.00 22.74 -7.59
CA ILE A 145 -2.88 21.77 -8.68
C ILE A 145 -2.70 20.36 -8.12
N ARG A 146 -1.82 20.18 -7.13
CA ARG A 146 -1.58 18.86 -6.50
C ARG A 146 -2.85 18.29 -5.88
N PHE A 147 -3.53 19.10 -5.08
CA PHE A 147 -4.81 18.75 -4.45
C PHE A 147 -5.86 18.31 -5.50
N ASN A 148 -6.03 19.11 -6.55
CA ASN A 148 -7.02 18.83 -7.59
C ASN A 148 -6.73 17.54 -8.37
N ILE A 149 -5.46 17.20 -8.60
CA ILE A 149 -5.07 15.93 -9.22
C ILE A 149 -5.46 14.75 -8.31
N ILE A 150 -5.12 14.82 -7.02
CA ILE A 150 -5.47 13.78 -6.04
C ILE A 150 -7.00 13.61 -5.97
N LYS A 151 -7.72 14.72 -5.81
CA LYS A 151 -9.18 14.72 -5.71
C LYS A 151 -9.83 14.03 -6.92
N ARG A 152 -9.45 14.41 -8.14
CA ARG A 152 -9.97 13.78 -9.37
C ARG A 152 -9.62 12.29 -9.46
N ALA A 153 -8.40 11.91 -9.07
CA ALA A 153 -8.00 10.51 -9.05
C ALA A 153 -8.87 9.68 -8.09
N ILE A 154 -9.19 10.19 -6.90
CA ILE A 154 -10.07 9.54 -5.92
C ILE A 154 -11.52 9.45 -6.43
N GLU A 155 -12.04 10.53 -7.02
CA GLU A 155 -13.39 10.59 -7.57
C GLU A 155 -13.58 9.57 -8.70
N HIS A 156 -12.58 9.42 -9.58
CA HIS A 156 -12.66 8.56 -10.75
C HIS A 156 -12.25 7.11 -10.51
N ALA A 157 -11.47 6.82 -9.47
CA ALA A 157 -11.11 5.45 -9.11
C ALA A 157 -12.36 4.62 -8.79
N LYS A 158 -12.46 3.43 -9.36
CA LYS A 158 -13.58 2.50 -9.20
C LYS A 158 -13.13 1.12 -8.74
N ARG A 159 -11.89 0.74 -9.04
CA ARG A 159 -11.37 -0.62 -8.83
C ARG A 159 -10.52 -0.77 -7.56
N SER A 160 -10.24 0.33 -6.86
CA SER A 160 -9.49 0.32 -5.61
C SER A 160 -10.13 1.22 -4.57
N LEU A 161 -9.98 0.83 -3.31
CA LEU A 161 -10.36 1.57 -2.11
C LEU A 161 -9.20 1.68 -1.12
N TYR A 162 -8.45 0.60 -0.89
CA TYR A 162 -7.36 0.60 0.10
C TYR A 162 -6.24 1.58 -0.28
N ILE A 163 -5.75 1.58 -1.52
CA ILE A 163 -4.68 2.48 -1.95
C ILE A 163 -5.07 3.95 -1.78
N ILE A 164 -6.36 4.26 -1.94
CA ILE A 164 -6.91 5.60 -1.75
C ILE A 164 -6.86 6.00 -0.28
N VAL A 165 -7.32 5.11 0.61
CA VAL A 165 -7.26 5.31 2.06
C VAL A 165 -5.80 5.43 2.52
N PHE A 166 -4.92 4.59 1.98
CA PHE A 166 -3.49 4.63 2.25
C PHE A 166 -2.87 5.99 1.87
N GLU A 167 -3.12 6.45 0.64
CA GLU A 167 -2.60 7.74 0.16
C GLU A 167 -3.06 8.91 1.05
N VAL A 168 -4.34 8.98 1.41
CA VAL A 168 -4.85 10.07 2.28
C VAL A 168 -4.32 9.96 3.71
N GLY A 169 -4.11 8.73 4.23
CA GLY A 169 -3.47 8.50 5.52
C GLY A 169 -2.01 8.97 5.57
N GLU A 170 -1.26 8.78 4.48
CA GLU A 170 0.11 9.29 4.38
C GLU A 170 0.14 10.83 4.28
N LEU A 171 -0.83 11.45 3.59
CA LEU A 171 -0.99 12.91 3.56
C LEU A 171 -1.35 13.48 4.94
N GLU A 172 -2.19 12.78 5.71
CA GLU A 172 -2.46 13.13 7.11
C GLU A 172 -1.17 13.09 7.95
N GLY A 173 -0.39 12.01 7.82
CA GLY A 173 0.90 11.90 8.50
C GLY A 173 1.92 12.99 8.08
N GLU A 174 1.87 13.46 6.83
CA GLU A 174 2.65 14.61 6.35
C GLU A 174 2.24 15.91 7.06
N CYS A 175 0.93 16.19 7.13
CA CYS A 175 0.39 17.35 7.83
C CYS A 175 0.68 17.32 9.34
N ASP A 176 0.57 16.16 9.98
CA ASP A 176 0.85 15.99 11.41
C ASP A 176 2.31 16.27 11.74
N LYS A 177 3.25 15.72 10.96
CA LYS A 177 4.70 15.97 11.10
C LYS A 177 5.08 17.43 10.86
N HIS A 178 4.32 18.13 10.03
CA HIS A 178 4.48 19.56 9.83
C HIS A 178 3.96 20.34 11.04
N ALA A 179 2.76 20.02 11.54
CA ALA A 179 2.16 20.67 12.70
C ALA A 179 2.98 20.47 13.99
N SER A 180 3.57 19.29 14.18
CA SER A 180 4.42 18.96 15.34
C SER A 180 5.82 19.59 15.28
N LYS A 181 6.22 20.21 14.15
CA LYS A 181 7.57 20.68 13.85
C LYS A 181 8.66 19.61 13.96
N GLU A 182 8.28 18.33 13.90
CA GLU A 182 9.22 17.20 13.92
C GLU A 182 9.96 17.04 12.59
N SER A 183 9.46 17.69 11.52
CA SER A 183 10.06 17.65 10.19
C SER A 183 10.55 19.02 9.73
N SER A 184 11.53 19.04 8.83
CA SER A 184 11.97 20.25 8.11
C SER A 184 11.04 20.61 6.95
N ILE A 185 9.81 20.08 6.93
CA ILE A 185 8.82 20.38 5.89
C ILE A 185 8.39 21.83 6.10
N THR A 186 8.49 22.64 5.06
CA THR A 186 7.96 24.01 5.05
C THR A 186 6.58 24.00 4.40
N ASP A 187 5.72 24.98 4.71
CA ASP A 187 4.39 25.12 4.08
C ASP A 187 4.41 24.98 2.55
N GLY A 188 5.46 25.50 1.88
CA GLY A 188 5.61 25.41 0.41
C GLY A 188 5.89 24.00 -0.13
N ASN A 189 6.28 23.06 0.73
CA ASN A 189 6.56 21.66 0.41
C ASN A 189 5.46 20.72 0.90
N LEU A 190 4.37 21.23 1.50
CA LEU A 190 3.22 20.40 1.87
C LEU A 190 2.43 19.99 0.63
N THR A 191 2.18 18.70 0.45
CA THR A 191 1.41 18.18 -0.69
C THR A 191 0.02 18.81 -0.75
N VAL A 192 -0.67 18.87 0.39
CA VAL A 192 -1.97 19.53 0.60
C VAL A 192 -1.97 20.29 1.94
N ASN A 193 -2.85 21.28 2.09
CA ASN A 193 -3.08 21.92 3.40
C ASN A 193 -4.17 21.19 4.21
N SER A 194 -4.39 21.63 5.46
CA SER A 194 -5.35 21.01 6.38
C SER A 194 -6.80 21.05 5.89
N GLU A 195 -7.24 22.12 5.23
CA GLU A 195 -8.61 22.23 4.71
C GLU A 195 -8.83 21.29 3.53
N GLN A 196 -7.86 21.25 2.61
CA GLN A 196 -7.84 20.31 1.49
C GLN A 196 -7.79 18.86 1.96
N LEU A 197 -6.97 18.54 2.98
CA LEU A 197 -6.88 17.21 3.57
C LEU A 197 -8.24 16.78 4.13
N GLU A 198 -8.93 17.66 4.84
CA GLU A 198 -10.26 17.38 5.39
C GLU A 198 -11.29 17.12 4.27
N GLU A 199 -11.20 17.85 3.16
CA GLU A 199 -12.03 17.57 1.98
C GLU A 199 -11.75 16.18 1.39
N LEU A 200 -10.47 15.78 1.29
CA LEU A 200 -10.09 14.45 0.82
C LEU A 200 -10.58 13.34 1.77
N LYS A 201 -10.45 13.51 3.10
CA LYS A 201 -10.98 12.57 4.10
C LYS A 201 -12.49 12.37 3.93
N ASN A 202 -13.24 13.45 3.80
CA ASN A 202 -14.69 13.39 3.57
C ASN A 202 -15.07 12.72 2.24
N LEU A 203 -14.27 12.93 1.19
CA LEU A 203 -14.44 12.22 -0.08
C LEU A 203 -14.19 10.71 0.07
N VAL A 204 -13.13 10.32 0.78
CA VAL A 204 -12.79 8.91 1.03
C VAL A 204 -13.85 8.24 1.91
N CYS A 205 -14.32 8.88 2.99
CA CYS A 205 -15.40 8.34 3.83
C CYS A 205 -16.66 8.01 3.03
N ARG A 206 -17.11 8.92 2.15
CA ARG A 206 -18.25 8.65 1.24
C ARG A 206 -18.01 7.45 0.33
N LYS A 207 -16.76 7.25 -0.10
CA LYS A 207 -16.37 6.12 -0.93
C LYS A 207 -16.37 4.80 -0.15
N ILE A 208 -15.88 4.82 1.09
CA ILE A 208 -15.94 3.67 2.00
C ILE A 208 -17.39 3.29 2.26
N GLU A 209 -18.26 4.27 2.55
CA GLU A 209 -19.72 4.05 2.72
C GLU A 209 -20.34 3.39 1.49
N THR A 210 -20.01 3.85 0.28
CA THR A 210 -20.50 3.26 -0.97
C THR A 210 -20.07 1.78 -1.12
N TRP A 211 -18.85 1.45 -0.71
CA TRP A 211 -18.33 0.07 -0.71
C TRP A 211 -18.90 -0.79 0.42
N ALA A 212 -19.22 -0.18 1.56
CA ALA A 212 -19.92 -0.84 2.65
C ALA A 212 -21.32 -1.26 2.19
N ASP A 213 -22.06 -0.35 1.55
CA ASP A 213 -23.43 -0.58 1.08
C ASP A 213 -23.51 -1.63 -0.04
N ASN A 214 -22.51 -1.71 -0.91
CA ASN A 214 -22.48 -2.66 -2.03
C ASN A 214 -21.84 -4.02 -1.67
N GLY A 215 -21.41 -4.21 -0.42
CA GLY A 215 -20.76 -5.43 0.07
C GLY A 215 -19.27 -5.55 -0.25
N GLY A 216 -18.71 -4.69 -1.10
CA GLY A 216 -17.31 -4.73 -1.49
C GLY A 216 -16.33 -4.53 -0.33
N LEU A 217 -16.71 -3.77 0.70
CA LEU A 217 -15.87 -3.56 1.89
C LEU A 217 -15.72 -4.85 2.71
N ALA A 218 -16.79 -5.62 2.88
CA ALA A 218 -16.80 -6.86 3.66
C ALA A 218 -15.90 -7.96 3.05
N GLU A 219 -15.76 -7.94 1.72
CA GLU A 219 -14.89 -8.87 0.98
C GLU A 219 -13.45 -8.34 0.81
N HIS A 220 -13.19 -7.09 1.19
CA HIS A 220 -11.91 -6.44 0.96
C HIS A 220 -10.79 -7.11 1.77
N LEU A 221 -9.59 -7.21 1.19
CA LEU A 221 -8.45 -7.88 1.84
C LEU A 221 -7.82 -7.04 2.95
N GLN A 222 -7.83 -5.72 2.79
CA GLN A 222 -7.31 -4.73 3.75
C GLN A 222 -8.45 -4.06 4.52
N MET A 223 -9.49 -4.84 4.86
CA MET A 223 -10.70 -4.31 5.51
C MET A 223 -10.36 -3.70 6.87
N ASP A 224 -9.46 -4.30 7.63
CA ASP A 224 -8.98 -3.81 8.92
C ASP A 224 -8.39 -2.39 8.82
N TYR A 225 -7.52 -2.15 7.85
CA TYR A 225 -6.93 -0.84 7.60
C TYR A 225 -7.99 0.20 7.20
N ILE A 226 -8.91 -0.17 6.31
CA ILE A 226 -9.98 0.71 5.85
C ILE A 226 -10.93 1.06 7.00
N LEU A 227 -11.31 0.08 7.83
CA LEU A 227 -12.18 0.28 8.98
C LEU A 227 -11.54 1.21 10.02
N TYR A 228 -10.24 1.06 10.28
CA TYR A 228 -9.51 1.96 11.17
C TYR A 228 -9.64 3.42 10.71
N TYR A 229 -9.31 3.71 9.45
CA TYR A 229 -9.40 5.08 8.94
C TYR A 229 -10.83 5.58 8.78
N TRP A 230 -11.80 4.70 8.50
CA TRP A 230 -13.20 5.09 8.51
C TRP A 230 -13.67 5.49 9.92
N LYS A 231 -13.17 4.82 10.97
CA LYS A 231 -13.44 5.20 12.37
C LYS A 231 -12.77 6.52 12.75
N VAL A 232 -11.56 6.78 12.25
CA VAL A 232 -10.79 8.01 12.54
C VAL A 232 -11.37 9.23 11.81
N TRP A 233 -11.75 9.09 10.54
CA TRP A 233 -12.20 10.21 9.70
C TRP A 233 -13.72 10.35 9.58
N GLY A 234 -14.46 9.27 9.80
CA GLY A 234 -15.89 9.17 9.52
C GLY A 234 -16.76 9.19 10.77
N ASP A 235 -18.01 8.79 10.57
CA ASP A 235 -18.99 8.65 11.64
C ASP A 235 -18.86 7.27 12.29
N ILE A 236 -18.46 7.26 13.57
CA ILE A 236 -18.27 6.03 14.35
C ILE A 236 -19.54 5.18 14.41
N GLU A 237 -20.73 5.77 14.42
CA GLU A 237 -21.99 5.03 14.46
C GLU A 237 -22.23 4.23 13.17
N LYS A 238 -21.75 4.75 12.02
CA LYS A 238 -21.84 4.02 10.75
C LYS A 238 -20.88 2.84 10.72
N VAL A 239 -19.67 3.02 11.24
CA VAL A 239 -18.67 1.93 11.36
C VAL A 239 -19.21 0.83 12.26
N ASP A 240 -19.72 1.19 13.45
CA ASP A 240 -20.26 0.23 14.40
C ASP A 240 -21.50 -0.48 13.85
N SER A 241 -22.38 0.23 13.15
CA SER A 241 -23.53 -0.35 12.47
C SER A 241 -23.11 -1.35 11.38
N PHE A 242 -22.11 -1.00 10.57
CA PHE A 242 -21.55 -1.88 9.55
C PHE A 242 -20.99 -3.17 10.17
N VAL A 243 -20.14 -3.05 11.19
CA VAL A 243 -19.53 -4.21 11.87
C VAL A 243 -20.58 -5.08 12.54
N ARG A 244 -21.53 -4.49 13.29
CA ARG A 244 -22.64 -5.23 13.93
C ARG A 244 -23.47 -6.01 12.93
N ASN A 245 -23.76 -5.41 11.76
CA ASN A 245 -24.47 -6.10 10.68
C ASN A 245 -23.65 -7.24 10.08
N MET A 246 -22.34 -7.05 9.91
CA MET A 246 -21.43 -8.05 9.36
C MET A 246 -21.29 -9.29 10.26
N ILE A 247 -21.24 -9.11 11.59
CA ILE A 247 -21.04 -10.23 12.54
C ILE A 247 -22.35 -10.87 13.03
N LYS A 248 -23.49 -10.50 12.44
CA LYS A 248 -24.82 -10.92 12.89
C LYS A 248 -25.04 -12.43 12.80
N ASP A 249 -24.43 -13.07 11.80
CA ASP A 249 -24.43 -14.52 11.62
C ASP A 249 -23.00 -15.08 11.70
N ASP A 250 -22.88 -16.40 11.79
CA ASP A 250 -21.60 -17.06 12.02
C ASP A 250 -20.67 -16.98 10.80
N ILE A 251 -21.22 -17.00 9.58
CA ILE A 251 -20.44 -16.88 8.35
C ILE A 251 -19.80 -15.49 8.30
N GLY A 252 -20.57 -14.46 8.58
CA GLY A 252 -20.10 -13.08 8.63
C GLY A 252 -19.08 -12.84 9.75
N LEU A 253 -19.30 -13.44 10.94
CA LEU A 253 -18.34 -13.39 12.04
C LEU A 253 -17.00 -14.08 11.68
N ILE A 254 -17.05 -15.28 11.08
CA ILE A 254 -15.85 -15.99 10.60
C ILE A 254 -15.10 -15.14 9.58
N ASN A 255 -15.82 -14.58 8.60
CA ASN A 255 -15.23 -13.74 7.57
C ASN A 255 -14.58 -12.50 8.18
N PHE A 256 -15.25 -11.83 9.12
CA PHE A 256 -14.71 -10.67 9.83
C PHE A 256 -13.40 -11.00 10.53
N VAL A 257 -13.38 -12.02 11.40
CA VAL A 257 -12.19 -12.46 12.14
C VAL A 257 -11.04 -12.84 11.19
N SER A 258 -11.37 -13.52 10.09
CA SER A 258 -10.39 -13.95 9.08
C SER A 258 -9.67 -12.80 8.38
N ARG A 259 -10.24 -11.59 8.37
CA ARG A 259 -9.60 -10.40 7.79
C ARG A 259 -8.56 -9.75 8.70
N PHE A 260 -8.61 -10.00 10.00
CA PHE A 260 -7.58 -9.52 10.94
C PHE A 260 -6.38 -10.45 11.04
N LEU A 261 -6.37 -11.55 10.26
CA LEU A 261 -5.27 -12.49 10.20
C LEU A 261 -4.12 -11.90 9.35
N ASN A 262 -3.06 -11.46 10.01
CA ASN A 262 -1.92 -10.83 9.38
C ASN A 262 -0.71 -11.77 9.27
N HIS A 263 0.01 -11.69 8.15
CA HIS A 263 1.30 -12.36 7.98
C HIS A 263 2.40 -11.40 8.43
N ASN A 264 3.07 -11.73 9.53
CA ASN A 264 4.22 -10.96 10.01
C ASN A 264 5.51 -11.63 9.56
N ILE A 265 6.38 -10.84 8.91
CA ILE A 265 7.72 -11.27 8.53
C ILE A 265 8.67 -10.91 9.68
N PHE A 266 9.24 -11.93 10.31
CA PHE A 266 10.30 -11.82 11.29
C PHE A 266 11.65 -11.96 10.61
N TYR A 267 12.50 -10.95 10.79
CA TYR A 267 13.85 -10.94 10.25
C TYR A 267 14.82 -11.48 11.29
N TYR A 268 15.45 -12.61 10.96
CA TYR A 268 16.53 -13.20 11.74
C TYR A 268 17.85 -13.11 10.97
N ARG A 269 18.96 -13.26 11.69
CA ARG A 269 20.30 -13.22 11.10
C ARG A 269 20.52 -14.34 10.05
N GLU A 270 19.77 -15.43 10.15
CA GLU A 270 19.86 -16.62 9.28
C GLU A 270 18.75 -16.70 8.22
N GLY A 271 17.79 -15.76 8.20
CA GLY A 271 16.71 -15.76 7.23
C GLY A 271 15.45 -15.02 7.70
N THR A 272 14.39 -15.11 6.91
CA THR A 272 13.07 -14.56 7.25
C THR A 272 12.11 -15.69 7.62
N ASP A 273 11.41 -15.55 8.73
CA ASP A 273 10.31 -16.43 9.13
C ASP A 273 9.00 -15.66 8.96
N THR A 274 8.00 -16.26 8.33
CA THR A 274 6.68 -15.63 8.21
C THR A 274 5.72 -16.36 9.12
N ARG A 275 5.25 -15.67 10.18
CA ARG A 275 4.28 -16.22 11.11
C ARG A 275 2.97 -15.48 11.00
N LEU A 276 1.89 -16.23 11.08
CA LEU A 276 0.56 -15.66 11.26
C LEU A 276 0.46 -15.06 12.66
N LYS A 277 -0.07 -13.85 12.74
CA LYS A 277 -0.38 -13.20 14.01
C LYS A 277 -1.72 -12.51 13.89
N MET A 278 -2.47 -12.51 14.98
CA MET A 278 -3.68 -11.72 15.16
C MET A 278 -3.43 -10.72 16.28
N ASN A 279 -3.84 -9.47 16.08
CA ASN A 279 -3.76 -8.44 17.10
C ASN A 279 -5.16 -8.19 17.68
N LEU A 280 -5.42 -8.77 18.86
CA LEU A 280 -6.71 -8.64 19.52
C LEU A 280 -7.05 -7.20 19.90
N GLU A 281 -6.07 -6.34 20.14
CA GLU A 281 -6.32 -4.93 20.46
C GLU A 281 -6.97 -4.21 19.28
N ILE A 282 -6.57 -4.52 18.05
CA ILE A 282 -7.21 -3.96 16.85
C ILE A 282 -8.64 -4.49 16.71
N ILE A 283 -8.89 -5.75 17.05
CA ILE A 283 -10.25 -6.33 16.97
C ILE A 283 -11.17 -5.69 18.02
N LYS A 284 -10.67 -5.45 19.24
CA LYS A 284 -11.40 -4.80 20.33
C LYS A 284 -11.86 -3.38 19.99
N GLU A 285 -11.20 -2.72 19.05
CA GLU A 285 -11.64 -1.41 18.55
C GLU A 285 -12.98 -1.47 17.81
N PHE A 286 -13.42 -2.66 17.37
CA PHE A 286 -14.63 -2.83 16.56
C PHE A 286 -15.69 -3.72 17.20
N VAL A 287 -15.30 -4.65 18.08
CA VAL A 287 -16.20 -5.62 18.69
C VAL A 287 -15.82 -5.89 20.14
N ASP A 288 -16.81 -6.18 20.99
CA ASP A 288 -16.56 -6.72 22.31
C ASP A 288 -16.18 -8.21 22.19
N LEU A 289 -14.93 -8.53 22.54
CA LEU A 289 -14.43 -9.90 22.49
C LEU A 289 -15.19 -10.83 23.44
N GLU A 290 -15.67 -10.34 24.59
CA GLU A 290 -16.44 -11.14 25.54
C GLU A 290 -17.81 -11.55 24.97
N GLU A 291 -18.39 -10.73 24.09
CA GLU A 291 -19.66 -11.02 23.44
C GLU A 291 -19.54 -12.04 22.30
N ILE A 292 -18.46 -11.97 21.51
CA ILE A 292 -18.27 -12.86 20.35
C ILE A 292 -17.60 -14.18 20.69
N GLU A 293 -16.82 -14.26 21.77
CA GLU A 293 -16.04 -15.45 22.12
C GLU A 293 -16.88 -16.72 22.26
N PRO A 294 -18.05 -16.73 22.93
CA PRO A 294 -18.85 -17.94 23.07
C PRO A 294 -19.29 -18.50 21.71
N ARG A 295 -19.64 -17.61 20.77
CA ARG A 295 -20.02 -17.99 19.39
C ARG A 295 -18.83 -18.53 18.63
N ILE A 296 -17.65 -17.92 18.77
CA ILE A 296 -16.41 -18.43 18.16
C ILE A 296 -16.06 -19.83 18.69
N ARG A 297 -16.25 -20.10 19.99
CA ARG A 297 -16.02 -21.44 20.55
C ARG A 297 -17.01 -22.48 20.08
N GLU A 298 -18.26 -22.10 19.89
CA GLU A 298 -19.27 -22.97 19.30
C GLU A 298 -18.87 -23.36 17.87
N ILE A 299 -18.53 -22.37 17.04
CA ILE A 299 -18.01 -22.58 15.67
C ILE A 299 -16.78 -23.51 15.66
N TYR A 300 -15.82 -23.28 16.56
CA TYR A 300 -14.64 -24.13 16.72
C TYR A 300 -15.00 -25.59 17.03
N SER A 301 -16.09 -25.83 17.76
CA SER A 301 -16.48 -27.17 18.20
C SER A 301 -17.40 -27.90 17.21
N SER A 302 -18.27 -27.18 16.49
CA SER A 302 -19.31 -27.77 15.63
C SER A 302 -18.98 -27.75 14.14
N ASP A 303 -18.29 -26.71 13.66
CA ASP A 303 -18.24 -26.37 12.23
C ASP A 303 -16.83 -26.14 11.69
N ILE A 304 -15.80 -26.28 12.52
CA ILE A 304 -14.41 -25.99 12.13
C ILE A 304 -13.91 -26.80 10.93
N GLU A 305 -14.38 -28.04 10.77
CA GLU A 305 -14.02 -28.90 9.64
C GLU A 305 -14.62 -28.43 8.31
N LYS A 306 -15.64 -27.56 8.34
CA LYS A 306 -16.28 -26.98 7.16
C LYS A 306 -15.59 -25.71 6.67
N LEU A 307 -14.69 -25.14 7.48
CA LEU A 307 -13.99 -23.89 7.18
C LEU A 307 -12.80 -24.14 6.24
N ASP A 308 -12.47 -23.13 5.44
CA ASP A 308 -11.21 -23.16 4.69
C ASP A 308 -9.99 -23.02 5.62
N GLU A 309 -8.80 -23.26 5.06
CA GLU A 309 -7.55 -23.24 5.85
C GLU A 309 -7.28 -21.86 6.50
N GLN A 310 -7.64 -20.76 5.84
CA GLN A 310 -7.43 -19.41 6.35
C GLN A 310 -8.41 -19.12 7.50
N GLN A 311 -9.69 -19.42 7.29
CA GLN A 311 -10.75 -19.25 8.28
C GLN A 311 -10.46 -20.07 9.54
N ARG A 312 -10.10 -21.34 9.37
CA ARG A 312 -9.74 -22.21 10.49
C ARG A 312 -8.59 -21.62 11.31
N LYS A 313 -7.49 -21.24 10.65
CA LYS A 313 -6.32 -20.63 11.32
C LYS A 313 -6.67 -19.32 12.02
N ALA A 314 -7.58 -18.52 11.47
CA ALA A 314 -8.00 -17.28 12.10
C ALA A 314 -8.78 -17.54 13.40
N ILE A 315 -9.71 -18.49 13.40
CA ILE A 315 -10.48 -18.89 14.58
C ILE A 315 -9.57 -19.51 15.65
N GLU A 316 -8.69 -20.43 15.25
CA GLU A 316 -7.68 -21.02 16.14
C GLU A 316 -6.81 -19.93 16.76
N LEU A 317 -6.24 -19.04 15.95
CA LEU A 317 -5.35 -18.00 16.46
C LEU A 317 -6.06 -16.99 17.36
N LEU A 318 -7.33 -16.68 17.08
CA LEU A 318 -8.13 -15.81 17.95
C LEU A 318 -8.29 -16.42 19.34
N LEU A 319 -8.72 -17.70 19.41
CA LEU A 319 -8.94 -18.38 20.69
C LEU A 319 -7.63 -18.59 21.46
N ASP A 320 -6.55 -18.97 20.76
CA ASP A 320 -5.22 -19.11 21.36
C ASP A 320 -4.70 -17.79 21.92
N THR A 321 -4.85 -16.69 21.17
CA THR A 321 -4.42 -15.36 21.62
C THR A 321 -5.32 -14.82 22.75
N TYR A 322 -6.59 -15.21 22.78
CA TYR A 322 -7.56 -14.73 23.78
C TYR A 322 -7.31 -15.33 25.16
N ASP A 323 -7.13 -16.66 25.26
CA ASP A 323 -6.93 -17.32 26.56
C ASP A 323 -5.96 -18.51 26.56
N GLY A 324 -5.34 -18.85 25.42
CA GLY A 324 -4.38 -19.94 25.30
C GLY A 324 -4.97 -21.33 25.55
N LYS A 325 -6.31 -21.46 25.60
CA LYS A 325 -7.00 -22.73 25.89
C LYS A 325 -7.54 -23.41 24.64
N ILE A 326 -6.78 -23.41 23.55
CA ILE A 326 -6.95 -24.48 22.57
C ILE A 326 -6.34 -25.71 23.23
N LYS A 327 -7.18 -26.65 23.69
CA LYS A 327 -6.68 -27.93 24.14
C LYS A 327 -5.78 -28.48 23.03
N GLU A 328 -4.49 -28.56 23.29
CA GLU A 328 -3.52 -29.21 22.43
C GLU A 328 -4.08 -30.58 22.05
N ASN A 329 -4.58 -30.68 20.82
CA ASN A 329 -4.74 -31.94 20.12
C ASN A 329 -3.80 -31.87 18.92
N PHE A 330 -2.50 -31.91 19.21
CA PHE A 330 -1.50 -32.48 18.32
C PHE A 330 -0.71 -33.54 19.07
#